data_AF-A0A838EWI0-F1
#
_entry.id   AF-A0A838EWI0-F1
#
_cell.length_a   1.000
_cell.length_b   1.000
_cell.length_c   1.000
_cell.angle_alpha   90.00
_cell.angle_beta   90.00
_cell.angle_gamma   90.00
#
_symmetry.space_group_name_H-M   'P 1'
#
loop_
_entity.id
_entity.type
_entity.pdbx_description
1 polymer ?
#
loop_
_entity_poly.entity_id
_entity_poly.type
_entity_poly.pdbx_seq_one_letter_code
_entity_poly.pdbx_strand_id
1 'polypeptide(L)'
;MKYSLFFMLLISQLGLAQDIQTLPCYAQFKDLLTEWKVTGDWTIEMKDGLTKSMLVSTTENFGEWALAQKIEQGTVLARADERGRLEVTFKTEKCVKEVKPYVNDKISAQYFSDKEIANFIKKNKTGAIYVWSPRMSLSQNGLKEIKSASKALKLPVLMLMDKDVSDKEQVSLSKKMGKDVTRRVDSFDFKMRNVSMHFPALIVFKEGKIVSGVKYGYEKAEDYQRDLRSKLR
;
A
#
# COMPACT_ATOMS: atom_id res chain seq x y z
N MET A 1 33.87 -36.40 31.12
CA MET A 1 33.44 -35.54 29.99
C MET A 1 32.57 -34.42 30.54
N LYS A 2 33.09 -33.19 30.59
CA LYS A 2 32.37 -32.00 31.05
C LYS A 2 31.77 -31.31 29.82
N TYR A 3 30.45 -31.32 29.69
CA TYR A 3 29.76 -30.56 28.64
C TYR A 3 29.65 -29.10 29.08
N SER A 4 30.42 -28.22 28.45
CA SER A 4 30.23 -26.77 28.53
C SER A 4 28.88 -26.41 27.90
N LEU A 5 27.96 -25.93 28.74
CA LEU A 5 26.75 -25.24 28.31
C LEU A 5 27.18 -23.94 27.60
N PHE A 6 27.07 -23.92 26.28
CA PHE A 6 27.25 -22.71 25.48
C PHE A 6 25.93 -21.93 25.52
N PHE A 7 25.84 -20.93 26.41
CA PHE A 7 24.72 -19.99 26.46
C PHE A 7 24.82 -19.06 25.25
N MET A 8 24.14 -19.39 24.14
CA MET A 8 23.92 -18.46 23.05
C MET A 8 22.95 -17.38 23.53
N LEU A 9 23.49 -16.22 23.90
CA LEU A 9 22.72 -14.98 23.99
C LEU A 9 22.20 -14.65 22.58
N LEU A 10 20.94 -14.99 22.32
CA LEU A 10 20.17 -14.36 21.24
C LEU A 10 20.07 -12.87 21.59
N ILE A 11 20.96 -12.07 21.03
CA ILE A 11 20.77 -10.62 20.96
C ILE A 11 19.66 -10.41 19.93
N SER A 12 18.42 -10.46 20.39
CA SER A 12 17.30 -9.92 19.62
C SER A 12 17.60 -8.44 19.38
N GLN A 13 17.99 -8.09 18.16
CA GLN A 13 17.95 -6.71 17.69
C GLN A 13 16.48 -6.27 17.67
N LEU A 14 15.95 -5.98 18.85
CA LEU A 14 14.73 -5.20 19.03
C LEU A 14 15.10 -3.78 18.60
N GLY A 15 15.13 -3.54 17.30
CA GLY A 15 14.98 -2.20 16.77
C GLY A 15 13.67 -1.69 17.35
N LEU A 16 13.77 -0.81 18.34
CA LEU A 16 12.60 -0.18 18.95
C LEU A 16 11.84 0.49 17.81
N ALA A 17 10.70 -0.08 17.45
CA ALA A 17 9.80 0.55 16.52
C ALA A 17 9.50 1.94 17.09
N GLN A 18 9.84 2.98 16.31
CA GLN A 18 9.60 4.34 16.72
C GLN A 18 8.08 4.54 16.85
N ASP A 19 7.60 4.61 18.08
CA ASP A 19 6.18 4.84 18.36
C ASP A 19 5.83 6.31 18.04
N ILE A 20 4.72 6.53 17.33
CA ILE A 20 4.20 7.86 17.02
C ILE A 20 4.09 8.75 18.27
N GLN A 21 3.81 8.14 19.43
CA GLN A 21 3.69 8.83 20.73
C GLN A 21 5.01 9.44 21.23
N THR A 22 6.14 8.97 20.71
CA THR A 22 7.48 9.47 21.07
C THR A 22 7.90 10.69 20.26
N LEU A 23 7.13 11.09 19.25
CA LEU A 23 7.45 12.26 18.45
C LEU A 23 7.26 13.56 19.25
N PRO A 24 8.14 14.56 19.07
CA PRO A 24 7.93 15.89 19.64
C PRO A 24 6.55 16.44 19.28
N CYS A 25 5.91 17.14 20.21
CA CYS A 25 4.59 17.75 20.00
C CYS A 25 3.42 16.78 19.79
N TYR A 26 3.56 15.49 20.15
CA TYR A 26 2.47 14.50 20.03
C TYR A 26 1.16 14.96 20.68
N ALA A 27 1.24 15.54 21.87
CA ALA A 27 0.06 16.04 22.58
C ALA A 27 -0.75 17.07 21.78
N GLN A 28 -0.09 17.87 20.93
CA GLN A 28 -0.70 18.91 20.11
C GLN A 28 -1.27 18.39 18.79
N PHE A 29 -0.79 17.24 18.31
CA PHE A 29 -1.20 16.72 17.01
C PHE A 29 -2.05 15.45 17.06
N LYS A 30 -2.21 14.81 18.23
CA LYS A 30 -3.06 13.62 18.38
C LYS A 30 -4.51 13.86 17.92
N ASP A 31 -5.01 15.07 18.10
CA ASP A 31 -6.35 15.47 17.68
C ASP A 31 -6.44 15.51 16.14
N LEU A 32 -5.37 15.89 15.44
CA LEU A 32 -5.29 15.79 13.98
C LEU A 32 -5.28 14.34 13.50
N LEU A 33 -4.60 13.44 14.19
CA LEU A 33 -4.63 12.01 13.84
C LEU A 33 -6.05 11.43 13.95
N THR A 34 -6.80 11.89 14.96
CA THR A 34 -8.20 11.53 15.15
C THR A 34 -9.08 12.16 14.07
N GLU A 35 -8.91 13.45 13.78
CA GLU A 35 -9.61 14.18 12.71
C GLU A 35 -9.40 13.52 11.35
N TRP A 36 -8.17 13.08 11.06
CA TRP A 36 -7.80 12.40 9.82
C TRP A 36 -8.13 10.92 9.82
N LYS A 37 -8.75 10.39 10.88
CA LYS A 37 -9.18 8.99 10.98
C LYS A 37 -8.04 8.00 10.69
N VAL A 38 -6.85 8.27 11.24
CA VAL A 38 -5.68 7.41 11.10
C VAL A 38 -5.93 6.09 11.84
N THR A 39 -5.59 4.94 11.23
CA THR A 39 -5.87 3.62 11.84
C THR A 39 -4.95 3.31 13.02
N GLY A 40 -3.76 3.92 13.04
CA GLY A 40 -2.75 3.70 14.08
C GLY A 40 -1.77 2.57 13.77
N ASP A 41 -1.94 1.88 12.64
CA ASP A 41 -1.00 0.88 12.14
C ASP A 41 0.23 1.58 11.53
N TRP A 42 1.13 2.08 12.39
CA TRP A 42 2.31 2.83 11.96
C TRP A 42 3.44 1.89 11.55
N THR A 43 3.97 2.10 10.34
CA THR A 43 5.17 1.42 9.84
C THR A 43 6.27 2.43 9.51
N ILE A 44 7.52 2.02 9.58
CA ILE A 44 8.66 2.84 9.17
C ILE A 44 8.91 2.63 7.69
N GLU A 45 8.82 3.71 6.92
CA GLU A 45 9.31 3.79 5.54
C GLU A 45 10.66 4.50 5.54
N MET A 46 11.65 3.91 4.87
CA MET A 46 12.97 4.52 4.70
C MET A 46 13.00 5.30 3.40
N LYS A 47 13.17 6.62 3.49
CA LYS A 47 13.35 7.44 2.30
C LYS A 47 14.82 7.43 1.87
N ASP A 48 15.07 7.11 0.61
CA ASP A 48 16.39 7.21 -0.05
C ASP A 48 17.55 6.43 0.60
N GLY A 49 17.26 5.39 1.38
CA GLY A 49 18.27 4.49 1.97
C GLY A 49 19.18 5.13 3.04
N LEU A 50 18.94 6.37 3.45
CA LEU A 50 19.78 7.14 4.38
C LEU A 50 18.93 7.85 5.44
N THR A 51 19.14 7.47 6.71
CA THR A 51 18.85 8.13 8.02
C THR A 51 17.50 8.84 8.28
N LYS A 52 16.72 9.18 7.26
CA LYS A 52 15.42 9.84 7.36
C LYS A 52 14.33 8.78 7.24
N SER A 53 13.96 8.23 8.38
CA SER A 53 12.74 7.45 8.52
C SER A 53 11.51 8.36 8.47
N MET A 54 10.42 7.83 7.94
CA MET A 54 9.09 8.40 8.01
C MET A 54 8.16 7.33 8.57
N LEU A 55 7.38 7.67 9.58
CA LEU A 55 6.28 6.83 10.01
C LEU A 55 5.13 7.05 9.04
N VAL A 56 4.53 5.97 8.55
CA VAL A 56 3.35 6.02 7.68
C VAL A 56 2.26 5.15 8.27
N SER A 57 1.01 5.57 8.11
CA SER A 57 -0.16 4.80 8.51
C SER A 57 -1.31 5.09 7.55
N THR A 58 -2.17 4.11 7.33
CA THR A 58 -3.39 4.28 6.55
C THR A 58 -4.44 5.06 7.33
N THR A 59 -5.43 5.61 6.64
CA THR A 59 -6.64 6.15 7.26
C THR A 59 -7.84 5.20 7.03
N GLU A 60 -8.99 5.53 7.61
CA GLU A 60 -10.25 4.85 7.28
C GLU A 60 -10.66 5.01 5.79
N ASN A 61 -10.11 6.01 5.09
CA ASN A 61 -10.38 6.27 3.69
C ASN A 61 -9.30 5.60 2.82
N PHE A 62 -9.75 4.81 1.83
CA PHE A 62 -8.84 4.19 0.86
C PHE A 62 -8.10 5.25 0.04
N GLY A 63 -6.77 5.10 -0.12
CA GLY A 63 -5.94 6.07 -0.84
C GLY A 63 -5.53 7.29 -0.04
N GLU A 64 -5.97 7.41 1.21
CA GLU A 64 -5.52 8.46 2.13
C GLU A 64 -4.57 7.90 3.18
N TRP A 65 -3.40 8.52 3.30
CA TRP A 65 -2.31 8.13 4.19
C TRP A 65 -1.92 9.27 5.12
N ALA A 66 -1.59 8.93 6.36
CA ALA A 66 -0.92 9.82 7.30
C ALA A 66 0.57 9.51 7.33
N LEU A 67 1.37 10.56 7.30
CA LEU A 67 2.83 10.50 7.35
C LEU A 67 3.30 11.35 8.51
N ALA A 68 4.30 10.88 9.25
CA ALA A 68 4.88 11.59 10.37
C ALA A 68 6.40 11.47 10.34
N GLN A 69 7.09 12.58 10.55
CA GLN A 69 8.54 12.63 10.54
C GLN A 69 9.04 13.54 11.65
N LYS A 70 10.01 13.03 12.41
CA LYS A 70 10.80 13.88 13.32
C LYS A 70 11.73 14.75 12.48
N ILE A 71 11.70 16.05 12.73
CA ILE A 71 12.67 17.02 12.22
C ILE A 71 13.48 17.59 13.38
N GLU A 72 14.58 18.29 13.07
CA GLU A 72 15.49 18.86 14.07
C GLU A 72 14.74 19.71 15.12
N GLN A 73 13.79 20.51 14.66
CA GLN A 73 13.01 21.43 15.49
C GLN A 73 11.57 20.98 15.70
N GLY A 74 11.27 19.68 15.66
CA GLY A 74 9.96 19.15 16.06
C GLY A 74 9.43 18.03 15.17
N THR A 75 8.18 18.16 14.73
CA THR A 75 7.49 17.11 13.96
C THR A 75 6.77 17.68 12.76
N VAL A 76 6.89 16.99 11.62
CA VAL A 76 6.05 17.21 10.45
C VAL A 76 5.05 16.07 10.37
N LEU A 77 3.77 16.42 10.30
CA LEU A 77 2.71 15.52 9.89
C LEU A 77 2.26 15.86 8.49
N ALA A 78 1.82 14.86 7.72
CA ALA A 78 1.12 15.10 6.46
C ALA A 78 -0.05 14.14 6.30
N ARG A 79 -1.16 14.65 5.75
CA ARG A 79 -2.21 13.82 5.15
C ARG A 79 -2.03 13.87 3.65
N ALA A 80 -1.87 12.72 2.99
CA ALA A 80 -1.60 12.64 1.56
C ALA A 80 -2.57 11.69 0.84
N ASP A 81 -2.91 12.04 -0.40
CA ASP A 81 -3.73 11.25 -1.33
C ASP A 81 -3.28 11.50 -2.79
N GLU A 82 -4.03 10.96 -3.77
CA GLU A 82 -3.73 11.17 -5.21
C GLU A 82 -3.75 12.65 -5.64
N ARG A 83 -4.44 13.52 -4.90
CA ARG A 83 -4.61 14.97 -5.18
C ARG A 83 -3.55 15.84 -4.54
N GLY A 84 -2.72 15.30 -3.67
CA GLY A 84 -1.61 16.02 -3.06
C GLY A 84 -1.44 15.71 -1.58
N ARG A 85 -0.94 16.67 -0.82
CA ARG A 85 -0.80 16.54 0.63
C ARG A 85 -1.03 17.84 1.38
N LEU A 86 -1.57 17.72 2.59
CA LEU A 86 -1.62 18.80 3.59
C LEU A 86 -0.56 18.53 4.64
N GLU A 87 0.46 19.37 4.68
CA GLU A 87 1.57 19.27 5.63
C GLU A 87 1.31 20.19 6.83
N VAL A 88 1.57 19.69 8.03
CA VAL A 88 1.42 20.39 9.30
C VAL A 88 2.70 20.23 10.10
N THR A 89 3.43 21.32 10.29
CA THR A 89 4.68 21.36 11.03
C THR A 89 4.45 21.91 12.43
N PHE A 90 5.00 21.22 13.43
CA PHE A 90 4.97 21.61 14.84
C PHE A 90 6.39 21.92 15.31
N LYS A 91 6.67 23.18 15.65
CA LYS A 91 8.02 23.65 16.06
C LYS A 91 8.24 23.60 17.57
N THR A 92 9.33 22.99 18.05
CA THR A 92 9.52 22.46 19.42
C THR A 92 9.34 23.42 20.59
N GLU A 93 9.70 24.70 20.49
CA GLU A 93 9.66 25.57 21.69
C GLU A 93 8.24 25.78 22.24
N LYS A 94 7.22 25.77 21.35
CA LYS A 94 5.81 25.96 21.72
C LYS A 94 4.84 25.06 20.94
N CYS A 95 5.38 24.12 20.17
CA CYS A 95 4.64 23.30 19.23
C CYS A 95 3.72 24.12 18.31
N VAL A 96 4.23 25.25 17.80
CA VAL A 96 3.47 26.16 16.94
C VAL A 96 3.14 25.44 15.63
N LYS A 97 1.86 25.42 15.28
CA LYS A 97 1.31 24.79 14.08
C LYS A 97 1.52 25.68 12.85
N GLU A 98 2.18 25.17 11.83
CA GLU A 98 2.31 25.77 10.50
C GLU A 98 1.70 24.82 9.47
N VAL A 99 0.82 25.31 8.60
CA VAL A 99 0.09 24.47 7.63
C VAL A 99 0.48 24.85 6.20
N LYS A 100 0.81 23.85 5.37
CA LYS A 100 1.18 24.03 3.97
C LYS A 100 0.46 23.02 3.08
N PRO A 101 -0.40 23.46 2.15
CA PRO A 101 -0.97 22.58 1.14
C PRO A 101 0.00 22.39 -0.04
N TYR A 102 0.04 21.18 -0.56
CA TYR A 102 0.73 20.81 -1.80
C TYR A 102 -0.27 20.12 -2.70
N VAL A 103 -0.51 20.67 -3.89
CA VAL A 103 -1.47 20.12 -4.85
C VAL A 103 -0.74 19.31 -5.92
N ASN A 104 -1.32 18.19 -6.32
CA ASN A 104 -0.88 17.41 -7.47
C ASN A 104 -1.83 17.61 -8.65
N ASP A 105 -1.44 18.46 -9.59
CA ASP A 105 -2.26 18.78 -10.78
C ASP A 105 -2.17 17.71 -11.88
N LYS A 106 -1.35 16.66 -11.69
CA LYS A 106 -1.03 15.65 -12.72
C LYS A 106 -1.79 14.33 -12.52
N ILE A 107 -3.07 14.39 -12.15
CA ILE A 107 -3.91 13.18 -12.10
C ILE A 107 -4.37 12.85 -13.52
N SER A 108 -3.91 11.72 -14.04
CA SER A 108 -4.33 11.25 -15.36
C SER A 108 -5.66 10.50 -15.27
N ALA A 109 -6.69 11.01 -15.96
CA ALA A 109 -7.99 10.35 -16.08
C ALA A 109 -7.94 9.05 -16.92
N GLN A 110 -6.80 8.72 -17.54
CA GLN A 110 -6.65 7.52 -18.37
C GLN A 110 -6.34 6.27 -17.55
N TYR A 111 -5.82 6.43 -16.34
CA TYR A 111 -5.45 5.33 -15.45
C TYR A 111 -6.60 4.97 -14.50
N PHE A 112 -6.58 3.73 -14.03
CA PHE A 112 -7.44 3.28 -12.94
C PHE A 112 -6.99 3.98 -11.65
N SER A 113 -7.86 4.79 -11.08
CA SER A 113 -7.59 5.71 -9.94
C SER A 113 -7.86 5.10 -8.57
N ASP A 114 -7.43 5.77 -7.49
CA ASP A 114 -7.74 5.34 -6.12
C ASP A 114 -9.25 5.31 -5.87
N LYS A 115 -9.97 6.30 -6.40
CA LYS A 115 -11.44 6.36 -6.33
C LYS A 115 -12.10 5.13 -6.97
N GLU A 116 -11.61 4.69 -8.13
CA GLU A 116 -12.16 3.50 -8.81
C GLU A 116 -11.86 2.21 -8.03
N ILE A 117 -10.68 2.11 -7.42
CA ILE A 117 -10.33 0.97 -6.55
C ILE A 117 -11.20 0.95 -5.30
N ALA A 118 -11.36 2.10 -4.63
CA ALA A 118 -12.23 2.25 -3.48
C ALA A 118 -13.67 1.84 -3.81
N ASN A 119 -14.18 2.23 -5.00
CA ASN A 119 -15.50 1.82 -5.46
C ASN A 119 -15.59 0.31 -5.69
N PHE A 120 -14.57 -0.32 -6.27
CA PHE A 120 -14.53 -1.77 -6.46
C PHE A 120 -14.55 -2.50 -5.11
N ILE A 121 -13.72 -2.08 -4.14
CA ILE A 121 -13.65 -2.64 -2.79
C ILE A 121 -15.00 -2.45 -2.06
N LYS A 122 -15.56 -1.24 -2.10
CA LYS A 122 -16.84 -0.91 -1.45
C LYS A 122 -18.00 -1.73 -2.01
N LYS A 123 -18.04 -1.94 -3.33
CA LYS A 123 -19.08 -2.70 -4.03
C LYS A 123 -19.04 -4.19 -3.66
N ASN A 124 -17.85 -4.78 -3.66
CA ASN A 124 -17.68 -6.22 -3.52
C ASN A 124 -17.51 -6.69 -2.07
N LYS A 125 -17.02 -5.81 -1.17
CA LYS A 125 -16.66 -6.05 0.24
C LYS A 125 -15.54 -7.06 0.47
N THR A 126 -15.52 -8.17 -0.26
CA THR A 126 -14.51 -9.22 -0.16
C THR A 126 -14.04 -9.62 -1.55
N GLY A 127 -12.73 -9.75 -1.75
CA GLY A 127 -12.17 -10.11 -3.04
C GLY A 127 -10.66 -9.89 -3.13
N ALA A 128 -10.17 -9.78 -4.36
CA ALA A 128 -8.75 -9.55 -4.63
C ALA A 128 -8.53 -8.51 -5.74
N ILE A 129 -7.35 -7.90 -5.73
CA ILE A 129 -6.83 -7.07 -6.81
C ILE A 129 -5.51 -7.68 -7.27
N TYR A 130 -5.39 -7.93 -8.57
CA TYR A 130 -4.22 -8.54 -9.19
C TYR A 130 -3.62 -7.55 -10.18
N VAL A 131 -2.42 -7.07 -9.88
CA VAL A 131 -1.68 -6.14 -10.74
C VAL A 131 -0.61 -6.91 -11.49
N TRP A 132 -0.54 -6.73 -12.81
CA TRP A 132 0.35 -7.49 -13.68
C TRP A 132 1.07 -6.62 -14.69
N SER A 133 2.20 -7.09 -15.20
CA SER A 133 2.96 -6.41 -16.25
C SER A 133 3.17 -7.33 -17.46
N PRO A 134 2.91 -6.88 -18.70
CA PRO A 134 3.22 -7.65 -19.91
C PRO A 134 4.73 -7.85 -20.10
N ARG A 135 5.57 -7.06 -19.44
CA ARG A 135 7.03 -7.18 -19.49
C ARG A 135 7.58 -8.30 -18.59
N MET A 136 6.71 -8.98 -17.82
CA MET A 136 7.07 -10.13 -17.00
C MET A 136 6.22 -11.34 -17.41
N SER A 137 6.82 -12.32 -18.09
CA SER A 137 6.11 -13.46 -18.68
C SER A 137 5.27 -14.24 -17.65
N LEU A 138 5.82 -14.50 -16.46
CA LEU A 138 5.09 -15.17 -15.38
C LEU A 138 3.90 -14.35 -14.87
N SER A 139 3.99 -13.02 -14.91
CA SER A 139 2.87 -12.13 -14.56
C SER A 139 1.68 -12.30 -15.49
N GLN A 140 1.93 -12.55 -16.78
CA GLN A 140 0.90 -12.84 -17.77
C GLN A 140 0.27 -14.21 -17.54
N ASN A 141 1.08 -15.24 -17.28
CA ASN A 141 0.59 -16.60 -16.99
C ASN A 141 -0.34 -16.61 -15.77
N GLY A 142 -0.01 -15.83 -14.74
CA GLY A 142 -0.80 -15.74 -13.52
C GLY A 142 -2.21 -15.18 -13.70
N LEU A 143 -2.52 -14.49 -14.81
CA LEU A 143 -3.88 -14.02 -15.10
C LEU A 143 -4.89 -15.16 -15.22
N LYS A 144 -4.50 -16.26 -15.88
CA LYS A 144 -5.35 -17.45 -15.99
C LYS A 144 -5.51 -18.13 -14.64
N GLU A 145 -4.42 -18.23 -13.89
CA GLU A 145 -4.37 -18.89 -12.58
C GLU A 145 -5.24 -18.16 -11.54
N ILE A 146 -5.09 -16.84 -11.42
CA ILE A 146 -5.88 -16.04 -10.46
C ILE A 146 -7.37 -15.99 -10.85
N LYS A 147 -7.70 -15.97 -12.15
CA LYS A 147 -9.08 -16.05 -12.63
C LYS A 147 -9.70 -17.42 -12.34
N SER A 148 -8.93 -18.49 -12.47
CA SER A 148 -9.37 -19.84 -12.10
C SER A 148 -9.64 -19.94 -10.59
N ALA A 149 -8.70 -19.46 -9.78
CA ALA A 149 -8.84 -19.41 -8.33
C ALA A 149 -10.05 -18.58 -7.88
N SER A 150 -10.23 -17.38 -8.45
CA SER A 150 -11.35 -16.50 -8.12
C SER A 150 -12.69 -17.12 -8.47
N LYS A 151 -12.81 -17.78 -9.63
CA LYS A 151 -14.01 -18.52 -10.04
C LYS A 151 -14.32 -19.67 -9.08
N ALA A 152 -13.32 -20.47 -8.70
CA ALA A 152 -13.50 -21.59 -7.77
C ALA A 152 -14.00 -21.13 -6.39
N LEU A 153 -13.54 -19.95 -5.94
CA LEU A 153 -13.95 -19.36 -4.65
C LEU A 153 -15.18 -18.45 -4.75
N LYS A 154 -15.71 -18.22 -5.96
CA LYS A 154 -16.77 -17.23 -6.23
C LYS A 154 -16.41 -15.83 -5.71
N LEU A 155 -15.14 -15.44 -5.85
CA LEU A 155 -14.62 -14.15 -5.42
C LEU A 155 -14.47 -13.19 -6.60
N PRO A 156 -14.84 -11.91 -6.43
CA PRO A 156 -14.52 -10.90 -7.42
C PRO A 156 -13.01 -10.61 -7.41
N VAL A 157 -12.43 -10.53 -8.61
CA VAL A 157 -11.04 -10.12 -8.81
C VAL A 157 -10.99 -8.95 -9.78
N LEU A 158 -10.32 -7.87 -9.38
CA LEU A 158 -9.98 -6.75 -10.25
C LEU A 158 -8.58 -7.01 -10.82
N MET A 159 -8.44 -7.07 -12.14
CA MET A 159 -7.15 -7.26 -12.81
C MET A 159 -6.73 -5.95 -13.44
N LEU A 160 -5.55 -5.45 -13.05
CA LEU A 160 -5.03 -4.15 -13.51
C LEU A 160 -3.63 -4.32 -14.09
N MET A 161 -3.33 -3.55 -15.12
CA MET A 161 -2.04 -3.59 -15.79
C MET A 161 -1.10 -2.51 -15.25
N ASP A 162 0.19 -2.80 -15.23
CA ASP A 162 1.27 -1.86 -14.96
C ASP A 162 1.14 -0.55 -15.78
N LYS A 163 1.33 0.60 -15.13
CA LYS A 163 1.25 1.93 -15.78
C LYS A 163 2.33 2.17 -16.81
N ASP A 164 3.50 1.53 -16.68
CA ASP A 164 4.67 1.82 -17.50
C ASP A 164 4.62 1.14 -18.88
N VAL A 165 3.51 0.47 -19.18
CA VAL A 165 3.14 -0.07 -20.49
C VAL A 165 2.81 1.07 -21.46
N SER A 166 3.37 1.02 -22.67
CA SER A 166 3.11 2.04 -23.71
C SER A 166 1.67 1.97 -24.21
N ASP A 167 1.13 3.09 -24.70
CA ASP A 167 -0.24 3.14 -25.24
C ASP A 167 -0.44 2.13 -26.39
N LYS A 168 0.55 2.01 -27.29
CA LYS A 168 0.53 1.04 -28.40
C LYS A 168 0.45 -0.41 -27.89
N GLU A 169 1.22 -0.73 -26.85
CA GLU A 169 1.22 -2.04 -26.21
C GLU A 169 -0.12 -2.32 -25.51
N GLN A 170 -0.65 -1.34 -24.75
CA GLN A 170 -1.97 -1.44 -24.12
C GLN A 170 -3.07 -1.68 -25.14
N VAL A 171 -3.10 -0.92 -26.24
CA VAL A 171 -4.12 -1.07 -27.30
C VAL A 171 -4.03 -2.47 -27.92
N SER A 172 -2.83 -2.95 -28.21
CA SER A 172 -2.61 -4.29 -28.75
C SER A 172 -3.11 -5.39 -27.81
N LEU A 173 -2.76 -5.31 -26.52
CA LEU A 173 -3.19 -6.27 -25.50
C LEU A 173 -4.71 -6.22 -25.27
N SER A 174 -5.30 -5.02 -25.27
CA SER A 174 -6.73 -4.83 -25.07
C SER A 174 -7.57 -5.53 -26.15
N LYS A 175 -7.08 -5.57 -27.40
CA LYS A 175 -7.71 -6.32 -28.49
C LYS A 175 -7.69 -7.84 -28.26
N LYS A 176 -6.64 -8.35 -27.61
CA LYS A 176 -6.45 -9.78 -27.37
C LYS A 176 -7.16 -10.28 -26.10
N MET A 177 -7.19 -9.46 -25.06
CA MET A 177 -7.55 -9.89 -23.70
C MET A 177 -8.79 -9.18 -23.14
N GLY A 178 -9.25 -8.12 -23.81
CA GLY A 178 -10.34 -7.27 -23.34
C GLY A 178 -9.85 -6.11 -22.46
N LYS A 179 -10.61 -5.01 -22.48
CA LYS A 179 -10.25 -3.77 -21.75
C LYS A 179 -10.21 -3.97 -20.23
N ASP A 180 -11.07 -4.83 -19.69
CA ASP A 180 -11.23 -5.00 -18.24
C ASP A 180 -9.98 -5.53 -17.54
N VAL A 181 -9.08 -6.22 -18.26
CA VAL A 181 -7.83 -6.76 -17.72
C VAL A 181 -6.59 -5.94 -18.12
N THR A 182 -6.75 -5.00 -19.06
CA THR A 182 -5.65 -4.19 -19.61
C THR A 182 -5.77 -2.70 -19.25
N ARG A 183 -6.67 -2.33 -18.33
CA ARG A 183 -6.67 -0.98 -17.76
C ARG A 183 -5.39 -0.79 -16.94
N ARG A 184 -4.60 0.21 -17.30
CA ARG A 184 -3.40 0.60 -16.56
C ARG A 184 -3.79 1.23 -15.22
N VAL A 185 -3.05 0.97 -14.14
CA VAL A 185 -3.30 1.54 -12.81
C VAL A 185 -2.22 2.53 -12.39
N ASP A 186 -2.64 3.70 -11.93
CA ASP A 186 -1.76 4.71 -11.33
C ASP A 186 -2.40 5.18 -10.02
N SER A 187 -2.24 4.37 -8.98
CA SER A 187 -2.87 4.54 -7.67
C SER A 187 -1.85 5.06 -6.66
N PHE A 188 -2.22 6.10 -5.90
CA PHE A 188 -1.37 6.61 -4.82
C PHE A 188 -1.27 5.57 -3.69
N ASP A 189 -2.38 4.93 -3.33
CA ASP A 189 -2.39 3.81 -2.37
C ASP A 189 -1.42 2.70 -2.78
N PHE A 190 -1.41 2.32 -4.06
CA PHE A 190 -0.56 1.24 -4.56
C PHE A 190 0.91 1.63 -4.55
N LYS A 191 1.24 2.90 -4.81
CA LYS A 191 2.61 3.42 -4.62
C LYS A 191 3.04 3.33 -3.16
N MET A 192 2.19 3.78 -2.24
CA MET A 192 2.47 3.73 -0.79
C MET A 192 2.61 2.30 -0.27
N ARG A 193 1.91 1.33 -0.86
CA ARG A 193 2.05 -0.10 -0.53
C ARG A 193 3.16 -0.81 -1.30
N ASN A 194 3.94 -0.09 -2.11
CA ASN A 194 5.01 -0.62 -2.95
C ASN A 194 4.56 -1.67 -3.99
N VAL A 195 3.31 -1.63 -4.47
CA VAL A 195 2.76 -2.62 -5.43
C VAL A 195 3.60 -2.76 -6.71
N SER A 196 4.25 -1.68 -7.15
CA SER A 196 5.12 -1.67 -8.32
C SER A 196 6.53 -2.23 -8.07
N MET A 197 6.84 -2.69 -6.86
CA MET A 197 8.16 -3.26 -6.54
C MET A 197 8.44 -4.52 -7.38
N HIS A 198 7.41 -5.33 -7.63
CA HIS A 198 7.53 -6.55 -8.45
C HIS A 198 6.17 -6.93 -9.03
N PHE A 199 6.14 -7.59 -10.19
CA PHE A 199 4.92 -8.13 -10.79
C PHE A 199 4.98 -9.65 -11.00
N PRO A 200 3.86 -10.38 -10.86
CA PRO A 200 2.56 -9.87 -10.45
C PRO A 200 2.51 -9.54 -8.95
N ALA A 201 1.53 -8.71 -8.58
CA ALA A 201 1.24 -8.32 -7.21
C ALA A 201 -0.24 -8.62 -6.89
N LEU A 202 -0.50 -9.22 -5.73
CA LEU A 202 -1.83 -9.60 -5.25
C LEU A 202 -2.13 -8.86 -3.95
N ILE A 203 -3.27 -8.18 -3.91
CA ILE A 203 -3.83 -7.50 -2.74
C ILE A 203 -5.16 -8.18 -2.41
N VAL A 204 -5.35 -8.51 -1.13
CA VAL A 204 -6.59 -9.15 -0.65
C VAL A 204 -7.35 -8.18 0.24
N PHE A 205 -8.66 -8.09 0.05
CA PHE A 205 -9.54 -7.28 0.87
C PHE A 205 -10.74 -8.07 1.39
N LYS A 206 -11.18 -7.75 2.60
CA LYS A 206 -12.31 -8.35 3.32
C LYS A 206 -13.05 -7.22 4.05
N GLU A 207 -14.37 -7.29 4.07
CA GLU A 207 -15.24 -6.29 4.73
C GLU A 207 -14.96 -4.84 4.32
N GLY A 208 -14.52 -4.64 3.07
CA GLY A 208 -14.19 -3.33 2.51
C GLY A 208 -12.83 -2.78 2.93
N LYS A 209 -11.98 -3.57 3.59
CA LYS A 209 -10.62 -3.18 4.02
C LYS A 209 -9.58 -4.12 3.42
N ILE A 210 -8.39 -3.60 3.13
CA ILE A 210 -7.24 -4.45 2.77
C ILE A 210 -6.80 -5.19 4.03
N VAL A 211 -6.65 -6.52 3.94
CA VAL A 211 -6.35 -7.39 5.09
C VAL A 211 -4.98 -8.05 5.03
N SER A 212 -4.19 -7.77 3.98
CA SER A 212 -2.84 -8.28 3.88
C SER A 212 -1.89 -7.26 3.25
N GLY A 213 -0.60 -7.41 3.52
CA GLY A 213 0.43 -6.80 2.68
C GLY A 213 0.34 -7.27 1.23
N VAL A 214 1.10 -6.60 0.36
CA VAL A 214 1.19 -6.98 -1.06
C VAL A 214 1.94 -8.30 -1.17
N LYS A 215 1.32 -9.28 -1.82
CA LYS A 215 1.97 -10.55 -2.15
C LYS A 215 2.52 -10.49 -3.56
N TYR A 216 3.82 -10.68 -3.72
CA TYR A 216 4.48 -10.70 -5.03
C TYR A 216 4.65 -12.12 -5.56
N GLY A 217 4.69 -12.24 -6.89
CA GLY A 217 5.09 -13.46 -7.57
C GLY A 217 3.92 -14.27 -8.13
N TYR A 218 4.28 -15.07 -9.12
CA TYR A 218 3.37 -16.00 -9.78
C TYR A 218 3.12 -17.22 -8.90
N GLU A 219 1.86 -17.68 -8.89
CA GLU A 219 1.46 -18.95 -8.29
C GLU A 219 0.50 -19.71 -9.20
N LYS A 220 0.34 -21.01 -8.96
CA LYS A 220 -0.70 -21.81 -9.60
C LYS A 220 -2.06 -21.54 -8.95
N ALA A 221 -3.15 -21.86 -9.65
CA ALA A 221 -4.50 -21.64 -9.16
C ALA A 221 -4.75 -22.23 -7.76
N GLU A 222 -4.23 -23.42 -7.45
CA GLU A 222 -4.43 -24.08 -6.15
C GLU A 222 -3.77 -23.32 -5.00
N ASP A 223 -2.60 -22.74 -5.26
CA ASP A 223 -1.83 -21.95 -4.31
C ASP A 223 -2.50 -20.58 -4.07
N TYR A 224 -2.96 -19.92 -5.13
CA TYR A 224 -3.80 -18.72 -5.00
C TYR A 224 -5.08 -19.01 -4.21
N GLN A 225 -5.75 -20.13 -4.46
CA GLN A 225 -6.95 -20.50 -3.69
C GLN A 225 -6.64 -20.70 -2.19
N ARG A 226 -5.54 -21.37 -1.88
CA ARG A 226 -5.10 -21.59 -0.50
C ARG A 226 -4.79 -20.27 0.20
N ASP A 227 -4.05 -19.39 -0.45
CA ASP A 227 -3.70 -18.06 0.06
C ASP A 227 -4.95 -17.20 0.32
N LEU A 228 -5.83 -17.09 -0.68
CA LEU A 228 -7.08 -16.34 -0.57
C LEU A 228 -7.96 -16.88 0.56
N ARG A 229 -8.11 -18.20 0.70
CA ARG A 229 -8.87 -18.79 1.82
C ARG A 229 -8.25 -18.46 3.17
N SER A 230 -6.93 -18.48 3.29
CA SER A 230 -6.26 -18.19 4.56
C SER A 230 -6.48 -16.75 5.03
N LYS A 231 -6.54 -15.80 4.10
CA LYS A 231 -6.71 -14.36 4.39
C LYS A 231 -8.17 -13.92 4.54
N LEU A 232 -9.11 -14.72 4.01
CA LEU A 232 -10.54 -14.36 3.98
C LEU A 232 -11.40 -15.11 5.01
N ARG A 233 -10.83 -16.09 5.73
CA ARG A 233 -11.45 -16.66 6.94
C ARG A 233 -11.55 -15.59 8.03
#